data_AF-A0A1Q7FGZ9-F1
#
_entry.id   AF-A0A1Q7FGZ9-F1
#
_cell.length_a   1.000
_cell.length_b   1.000
_cell.length_c   1.000
_cell.angle_alpha   90.00
_cell.angle_beta   90.00
_cell.angle_gamma   90.00
#
_symmetry.space_group_name_H-M   'P 1'
#
loop_
_entity.id
_entity.type
_entity.pdbx_description
1 polymer ?
#
loop_
_entity_poly.entity_id
_entity_poly.type
_entity_poly.pdbx_seq_one_letter_code
_entity_poly.pdbx_strand_id
1 'polypeptide(L)'
;MDRSQPIIGGEVGDWNLFFATTAGSAATLVGLLFVATQLHLGVFSDPKNRWAALAQSTLTILATAFALSLSFLIPMLSTQVRGEIILLGAAVAIWRGIRIWWPVFRLTDKDRGHLFVQSFWLLLLPFAVYIYLLTGAVGLLKGDATAYVNVAGALLTMFVVALRNTWRLVVNVEQEGH
;
A
#
# COMPACT_ATOMS: atom_id res chain seq x y z
N MET A 1 17.48 14.01 48.26
CA MET A 1 16.25 13.42 47.68
C MET A 1 16.53 13.19 46.21
N ASP A 2 16.57 11.91 45.85
CA ASP A 2 17.21 11.36 44.65
C ASP A 2 16.30 11.44 43.41
N ARG A 3 16.96 11.53 42.25
CA ARG A 3 16.41 11.66 40.91
C ARG A 3 15.98 10.29 40.37
N SER A 4 14.70 10.12 40.02
CA SER A 4 14.27 9.21 38.95
C SER A 4 12.76 9.34 38.70
N GLN A 5 12.34 10.50 38.20
CA GLN A 5 11.15 10.54 37.34
C GLN A 5 11.57 9.85 36.02
N PRO A 6 10.94 8.76 35.58
CA PRO A 6 11.19 8.26 34.24
C PRO A 6 10.68 9.32 33.25
N ILE A 7 11.61 10.09 32.66
CA ILE A 7 11.37 10.91 31.46
C ILE A 7 11.28 9.98 30.25
N ILE A 8 10.39 8.98 30.30
CA ILE A 8 9.71 8.35 29.18
C ILE A 8 8.39 7.81 29.77
N GLY A 9 7.57 8.74 30.27
CA GLY A 9 6.13 8.56 30.20
C GLY A 9 5.77 8.70 28.73
N GLY A 10 6.07 7.67 27.94
CA GLY A 10 5.55 7.56 26.59
C GLY A 10 4.06 7.35 26.72
N GLU A 11 3.29 8.42 26.90
CA GLU A 11 1.93 8.43 26.41
C GLU A 11 2.06 8.02 24.95
N VAL A 12 1.68 6.78 24.66
CA VAL A 12 1.42 6.30 23.30
C VAL A 12 0.22 7.12 22.83
N GLY A 13 0.50 8.37 22.53
CA GLY A 13 -0.42 9.49 22.52
C GLY A 13 -1.01 9.65 21.14
N ASP A 14 -2.33 9.55 21.11
CA ASP A 14 -3.19 9.94 20.00
C ASP A 14 -2.76 9.49 18.58
N TRP A 15 -2.97 8.20 18.31
CA TRP A 15 -2.84 7.64 16.96
C TRP A 15 -3.75 8.30 15.92
N ASN A 16 -4.74 9.10 16.34
CA ASN A 16 -5.63 9.83 15.44
C ASN A 16 -4.83 10.73 14.49
N LEU A 17 -3.85 11.48 15.01
CA LEU A 17 -3.02 12.36 14.17
C LEU A 17 -2.26 11.55 13.11
N PHE A 18 -1.68 10.42 13.49
CA PHE A 18 -0.96 9.54 12.54
C PHE A 18 -1.88 9.06 11.42
N PHE A 19 -3.08 8.55 11.76
CA PHE A 19 -4.03 8.06 10.76
C PHE A 19 -4.62 9.21 9.92
N ALA A 20 -4.84 10.38 10.50
CA ALA A 20 -5.29 11.57 9.78
C ALA A 20 -4.24 12.05 8.77
N THR A 21 -2.98 12.15 9.19
CA THR A 21 -1.86 12.49 8.30
C THR A 21 -1.72 11.43 7.19
N THR A 22 -1.81 10.15 7.54
CA THR A 22 -1.72 9.05 6.57
C THR A 22 -2.85 9.11 5.54
N ALA A 23 -4.09 9.32 5.98
CA ALA A 23 -5.23 9.48 5.08
C ALA A 23 -5.03 10.68 4.14
N GLY A 24 -4.59 11.83 4.67
CA GLY A 24 -4.29 13.02 3.88
C GLY A 24 -3.22 12.77 2.83
N SER A 25 -2.07 12.22 3.23
CA SER A 25 -0.97 11.90 2.32
C SER A 25 -1.37 10.89 1.24
N ALA A 26 -2.12 9.85 1.60
CA ALA A 26 -2.62 8.87 0.64
C ALA A 26 -3.57 9.52 -0.38
N ALA A 27 -4.51 10.37 0.07
CA ALA A 27 -5.42 11.09 -0.82
C ALA A 27 -4.68 11.99 -1.81
N THR A 28 -3.67 12.74 -1.34
CA THR A 28 -2.83 13.59 -2.20
C THR A 28 -2.08 12.75 -3.25
N LEU A 29 -1.44 11.65 -2.85
CA LEU A 29 -0.70 10.78 -3.78
C LEU A 29 -1.62 10.09 -4.79
N VAL A 30 -2.83 9.67 -4.38
CA VAL A 30 -3.85 9.15 -5.32
C VAL A 30 -4.20 10.21 -6.36
N GLY A 31 -4.43 11.46 -5.93
CA GLY A 31 -4.72 12.57 -6.84
C GLY A 31 -3.59 12.82 -7.83
N LEU A 32 -2.34 12.87 -7.37
CA LEU A 32 -1.16 13.04 -8.22
C LEU A 32 -0.98 11.88 -9.20
N LEU A 33 -1.18 10.64 -8.76
CA LEU A 33 -1.09 9.47 -9.63
C LEU A 33 -2.16 9.53 -10.73
N PHE A 34 -3.39 9.93 -10.39
CA PHE A 34 -4.44 10.12 -11.38
C PHE A 34 -4.02 11.15 -12.44
N VAL A 35 -3.54 12.33 -12.02
CA VAL A 35 -3.03 13.36 -12.95
C VAL A 35 -1.91 12.81 -13.85
N ALA A 36 -0.93 12.11 -13.29
CA ALA A 36 0.18 11.54 -14.05
C ALA A 36 -0.29 10.51 -15.10
N THR A 37 -1.29 9.68 -14.76
CA THR A 37 -1.87 8.70 -15.70
C THR A 37 -2.66 9.36 -16.83
N GLN A 38 -3.30 10.51 -16.60
CA GLN A 38 -4.03 11.25 -17.64
C GLN A 38 -3.08 11.90 -18.66
N LEU A 39 -1.84 12.20 -18.30
CA LEU A 39 -0.86 12.79 -19.21
C LEU A 39 -0.30 11.77 -20.23
N HIS A 40 -0.33 10.47 -19.91
CA HIS A 40 0.27 9.41 -20.72
C HIS A 40 -0.76 8.34 -21.14
N LEU A 41 -1.96 8.77 -21.57
CA LEU A 41 -3.07 7.88 -21.93
C LEU A 41 -2.69 6.81 -22.97
N GLY A 42 -1.80 7.13 -23.91
CA GLY A 42 -1.32 6.18 -24.94
C GLY A 42 -0.55 4.99 -24.37
N VAL A 43 0.24 5.18 -23.31
CA VAL A 43 1.02 4.10 -22.67
C VAL A 43 0.13 3.25 -21.75
N PHE A 44 -0.89 3.86 -21.15
CA PHE A 44 -1.77 3.21 -20.17
C PHE A 44 -3.04 2.58 -20.78
N SER A 45 -3.29 2.76 -22.08
CA SER A 45 -4.49 2.25 -22.75
C SER A 45 -4.40 0.78 -23.15
N ASP A 46 -3.19 0.20 -23.23
CA ASP A 46 -3.03 -1.26 -23.40
C ASP A 46 -3.03 -1.96 -22.02
N PRO A 47 -4.05 -2.78 -21.69
CA PRO A 47 -4.11 -3.55 -20.45
C PRO A 47 -2.97 -4.55 -20.30
N LYS A 48 -2.25 -4.85 -21.39
CA LYS A 48 -1.10 -5.75 -21.41
C LYS A 48 0.21 -5.04 -21.04
N ASN A 49 0.20 -3.70 -20.92
CA ASN A 49 1.36 -2.94 -20.52
C ASN A 49 1.63 -3.08 -19.02
N ARG A 50 2.86 -3.50 -18.67
CA ARG A 50 3.36 -3.58 -17.29
C ARG A 50 3.24 -2.25 -16.54
N TRP A 51 3.35 -1.12 -17.23
CA TRP A 51 3.24 0.21 -16.61
C TRP A 51 1.80 0.53 -16.20
N ALA A 52 0.81 0.10 -16.99
CA ALA A 52 -0.60 0.20 -16.61
C ALA A 52 -0.90 -0.68 -15.38
N ALA A 53 -0.38 -1.90 -15.35
CA ALA A 53 -0.50 -2.78 -14.19
C ALA A 53 0.19 -2.21 -12.94
N LEU A 54 1.37 -1.58 -13.09
CA LEU A 54 2.09 -0.94 -12.00
C LEU A 54 1.37 0.30 -11.47
N ALA A 55 0.80 1.14 -12.35
CA ALA A 55 -0.02 2.28 -11.96
C ALA A 55 -1.29 1.84 -11.21
N GLN A 56 -2.02 0.84 -11.73
CA GLN A 56 -3.21 0.30 -11.06
C GLN A 56 -2.88 -0.36 -9.72
N SER A 57 -1.75 -1.07 -9.63
CA SER A 57 -1.27 -1.66 -8.37
C SER A 57 -0.94 -0.58 -7.34
N THR A 58 -0.25 0.48 -7.76
CA THR A 58 0.09 1.63 -6.90
C THR A 58 -1.16 2.37 -6.42
N LEU A 59 -2.12 2.58 -7.31
CA LEU A 59 -3.43 3.15 -6.96
C LEU A 59 -4.14 2.29 -5.93
N THR A 60 -4.11 0.97 -6.08
CA THR A 60 -4.72 0.05 -5.12
C THR A 60 -4.05 0.14 -3.75
N ILE A 61 -2.71 0.18 -3.70
CA ILE A 61 -1.95 0.34 -2.44
C ILE A 61 -2.35 1.64 -1.73
N LEU A 62 -2.36 2.77 -2.44
CA LEU A 62 -2.69 4.06 -1.85
C LEU A 62 -4.17 4.15 -1.44
N ALA A 63 -5.08 3.59 -2.23
CA ALA A 63 -6.50 3.53 -1.89
C ALA A 63 -6.75 2.65 -0.65
N THR A 64 -6.04 1.52 -0.52
CA THR A 64 -6.10 0.69 0.68
C THR A 64 -5.55 1.45 1.89
N ALA A 65 -4.38 2.09 1.77
CA ALA A 65 -3.82 2.90 2.86
C ALA A 65 -4.77 4.01 3.30
N PHE A 66 -5.43 4.69 2.36
CA PHE A 66 -6.45 5.71 2.62
C PHE A 66 -7.65 5.15 3.36
N ALA A 67 -8.29 4.09 2.84
CA ALA A 67 -9.48 3.50 3.42
C ALA A 67 -9.22 2.93 4.83
N LEU A 68 -8.08 2.26 5.02
CA LEU A 68 -7.69 1.76 6.34
C LEU A 68 -7.47 2.90 7.31
N SER A 69 -6.79 3.97 6.92
CA SER A 69 -6.55 5.11 7.80
C SER A 69 -7.85 5.79 8.23
N LEU A 70 -8.80 5.96 7.31
CA LEU A 70 -10.13 6.47 7.65
C LEU A 70 -10.85 5.56 8.65
N SER A 71 -10.74 4.23 8.53
CA SER A 71 -11.39 3.30 9.46
C SER A 71 -10.89 3.47 10.91
N PHE A 72 -9.63 3.85 11.11
CA PHE A 72 -9.07 4.09 12.46
C PHE A 72 -9.51 5.43 13.06
N LEU A 73 -9.95 6.38 12.23
CA LEU A 73 -10.48 7.66 12.67
C LEU A 73 -11.93 7.57 13.14
N ILE A 74 -12.66 6.49 12.83
CA ILE A 74 -14.03 6.30 13.29
C ILE A 74 -14.00 5.81 14.76
N PRO A 75 -14.46 6.63 15.72
CA PRO A 75 -14.35 6.32 17.15
C PRO A 75 -15.32 5.21 17.59
N MET A 76 -16.41 5.00 16.85
CA MET A 76 -17.44 4.00 17.17
C MET A 76 -17.05 2.56 16.76
N LEU A 77 -15.96 2.37 16.02
CA LEU A 77 -15.53 1.04 15.58
C LEU A 77 -14.72 0.36 16.69
N SER A 78 -15.17 -0.84 17.10
CA SER A 78 -14.41 -1.69 18.00
C SER A 78 -13.12 -2.18 17.35
N THR A 79 -12.14 -2.55 18.18
CA THR A 79 -10.85 -3.11 17.72
C THR A 79 -11.03 -4.35 16.85
N GLN A 80 -12.03 -5.18 17.17
CA GLN A 80 -12.39 -6.35 16.38
C GLN A 80 -12.85 -5.97 14.97
N VAL A 81 -13.79 -5.03 14.84
CA VAL A 81 -14.29 -4.59 13.53
C VAL A 81 -13.19 -3.95 12.69
N ARG A 82 -12.25 -3.20 13.31
CA ARG A 82 -11.07 -2.68 12.61
C ARG A 82 -10.19 -3.81 12.05
N GLY A 83 -9.98 -4.88 12.84
CA GLY A 83 -9.27 -6.08 12.37
C GLY A 83 -9.97 -6.74 11.18
N GLU A 84 -11.29 -6.89 11.23
CA GLU A 84 -12.10 -7.44 10.14
C GLU A 84 -12.03 -6.59 8.86
N ILE A 85 -12.10 -5.26 8.99
CA ILE A 85 -11.92 -4.32 7.86
C ILE A 85 -10.54 -4.49 7.24
N ILE A 86 -9.48 -4.60 8.05
CA ILE A 86 -8.13 -4.82 7.54
C ILE A 86 -8.02 -6.16 6.81
N LEU A 87 -8.57 -7.25 7.37
CA LEU A 87 -8.55 -8.56 6.72
C LEU A 87 -9.26 -8.52 5.37
N LEU A 88 -10.47 -7.95 5.31
CA LEU A 88 -11.22 -7.83 4.06
C LEU A 88 -10.49 -6.93 3.07
N GLY A 89 -9.98 -5.77 3.51
CA GLY A 89 -9.23 -4.84 2.68
C GLY A 89 -7.97 -5.47 2.09
N ALA A 90 -7.18 -6.18 2.91
CA ALA A 90 -5.99 -6.89 2.46
C ALA A 90 -6.34 -8.04 1.50
N ALA A 91 -7.36 -8.85 1.79
CA ALA A 91 -7.80 -9.93 0.92
C ALA A 91 -8.25 -9.42 -0.46
N VAL A 92 -9.04 -8.35 -0.50
CA VAL A 92 -9.47 -7.70 -1.75
C VAL A 92 -8.27 -7.12 -2.51
N ALA A 93 -7.33 -6.47 -1.82
CA ALA A 93 -6.15 -5.89 -2.44
C ALA A 93 -5.21 -6.96 -3.03
N ILE A 94 -5.01 -8.07 -2.32
CA ILE A 94 -4.27 -9.25 -2.81
C ILE A 94 -4.95 -9.82 -4.05
N TRP A 95 -6.26 -10.09 -3.98
CA TRP A 95 -7.01 -10.64 -5.11
C TRP A 95 -6.96 -9.74 -6.34
N ARG A 96 -7.14 -8.42 -6.16
CA ARG A 96 -6.99 -7.43 -7.24
C ARG A 96 -5.57 -7.43 -7.79
N GLY A 97 -4.55 -7.46 -6.93
CA GLY A 97 -3.15 -7.55 -7.35
C GLY A 97 -2.88 -8.76 -8.24
N ILE A 98 -3.37 -9.94 -7.85
CA ILE A 98 -3.26 -11.16 -8.66
C ILE A 98 -3.97 -10.96 -10.00
N ARG A 99 -5.21 -10.47 -10.00
CA ARG A 99 -6.02 -10.27 -11.22
C ARG A 99 -5.38 -9.28 -12.21
N ILE A 100 -4.78 -8.20 -11.72
CA ILE A 100 -4.11 -7.18 -12.54
C ILE A 100 -2.85 -7.75 -13.19
N TRP A 101 -2.08 -8.55 -12.46
CA TRP A 101 -0.81 -9.08 -12.95
C TRP A 101 -0.93 -10.41 -13.72
N TRP A 102 -2.02 -11.15 -13.54
CA TRP A 102 -2.32 -12.39 -14.26
C TRP A 102 -2.14 -12.29 -15.80
N PRO A 103 -2.75 -11.30 -16.50
CA PRO A 103 -2.54 -11.17 -17.95
C PRO A 103 -1.10 -10.82 -18.30
N VAL A 104 -0.40 -10.00 -17.49
CA VAL A 104 0.99 -9.62 -17.72
C VAL A 104 1.92 -10.85 -17.70
N PHE A 105 1.70 -11.78 -16.77
CA PHE A 105 2.48 -13.03 -16.73
C PHE A 105 2.12 -13.98 -17.87
N ARG A 106 0.85 -14.06 -18.26
CA ARG A 106 0.39 -14.99 -19.31
C ARG A 106 0.87 -14.61 -20.71
N LEU A 107 1.15 -13.33 -20.94
CA LEU A 107 1.62 -12.78 -22.23
C LEU A 107 3.14 -12.70 -22.36
N THR A 108 3.91 -13.11 -21.34
CA THR A 108 5.37 -13.12 -21.43
C THR A 108 5.80 -14.30 -22.30
N ASP A 109 5.92 -14.05 -23.60
CA ASP A 109 6.61 -14.93 -24.54
C ASP A 109 8.01 -15.27 -24.01
N LYS A 110 8.41 -16.52 -24.25
CA LYS A 110 9.58 -17.24 -23.72
C LYS A 110 10.95 -16.52 -23.78
N ASP A 111 11.08 -15.40 -24.50
CA ASP A 111 12.36 -14.74 -24.79
C ASP A 111 12.75 -13.58 -23.86
N ARG A 112 11.93 -13.19 -22.87
CA ARG A 112 12.19 -12.01 -22.02
C ARG A 112 12.32 -12.31 -20.51
N GLY A 113 13.07 -13.36 -20.16
CA GLY A 113 13.27 -13.80 -18.77
C GLY A 113 13.77 -12.71 -17.79
N HIS A 114 14.61 -11.78 -18.24
CA HIS A 114 15.08 -10.67 -17.39
C HIS A 114 13.96 -9.66 -17.03
N LEU A 115 13.01 -9.41 -17.94
CA LEU A 115 11.86 -8.55 -17.67
C LEU A 115 10.83 -9.24 -16.76
N PHE A 116 10.79 -10.57 -16.79
CA PHE A 116 9.97 -11.39 -15.89
C PHE A 116 10.44 -11.28 -14.45
N VAL A 117 11.74 -11.41 -14.18
CA VAL A 117 12.30 -11.27 -12.82
C VAL A 117 12.05 -9.87 -12.26
N GLN A 118 12.19 -8.83 -13.08
CA GLN A 118 11.93 -7.45 -12.68
C GLN A 118 10.45 -7.19 -12.38
N SER A 119 9.55 -7.75 -13.20
CA SER A 119 8.09 -7.72 -13.01
C SER A 119 7.65 -8.49 -11.78
N PHE A 120 8.24 -9.66 -11.55
CA PHE A 120 8.00 -10.48 -10.37
C PHE A 120 8.41 -9.74 -9.10
N TRP A 121 9.56 -9.05 -9.09
CA TRP A 121 10.00 -8.25 -7.95
C TRP A 121 9.14 -7.01 -7.69
N LEU A 122 8.51 -6.45 -8.73
CA LEU A 122 7.54 -5.37 -8.58
C LEU A 122 6.26 -5.84 -7.89
N LEU A 123 5.90 -7.11 -8.06
CA LEU A 123 4.69 -7.70 -7.52
C LEU A 123 4.90 -8.27 -6.11
N LEU A 124 6.04 -8.88 -5.85
CA LEU A 124 6.32 -9.54 -4.57
C LEU A 124 6.36 -8.54 -3.41
N LEU A 125 6.85 -7.33 -3.65
CA LEU A 125 6.90 -6.27 -2.63
C LEU A 125 5.50 -5.84 -2.14
N PRO A 126 4.56 -5.43 -3.01
CA PRO A 126 3.16 -5.18 -2.60
C PRO A 126 2.53 -6.35 -1.85
N PHE A 127 2.72 -7.59 -2.30
CA PHE A 127 2.20 -8.76 -1.60
C PHE A 127 2.80 -8.94 -0.20
N ALA A 128 4.11 -8.76 -0.07
CA ALA A 128 4.78 -8.84 1.23
C ALA A 128 4.23 -7.79 2.20
N VAL A 129 3.91 -6.59 1.72
CA VAL A 129 3.28 -5.55 2.55
C VAL A 129 1.87 -5.92 2.97
N TYR A 130 1.05 -6.50 2.09
CA TYR A 130 -0.27 -6.98 2.48
C TYR A 130 -0.20 -8.15 3.47
N ILE A 131 0.75 -9.07 3.31
CA ILE A 131 0.99 -10.14 4.28
C ILE A 131 1.40 -9.56 5.64
N TYR A 132 2.28 -8.56 5.64
CA TYR A 132 2.66 -7.86 6.86
C TYR A 132 1.45 -7.18 7.52
N LEU A 133 0.59 -6.51 6.73
CA LEU A 133 -0.64 -5.91 7.23
C LEU A 133 -1.59 -6.95 7.87
N LEU A 134 -1.67 -8.18 7.33
CA LEU A 134 -2.47 -9.26 7.94
C LEU A 134 -2.00 -9.61 9.35
N THR A 135 -0.69 -9.51 9.64
CA THR A 135 -0.18 -9.74 11.00
C THR A 135 -0.73 -8.71 12.00
N GLY A 136 -0.84 -7.45 11.58
CA GLY A 136 -1.49 -6.39 12.36
C GLY A 136 -2.98 -6.65 12.55
N ALA A 137 -3.68 -7.12 11.50
CA ALA A 137 -5.10 -7.47 11.58
C ALA A 137 -5.37 -8.59 12.61
N VAL A 138 -4.57 -9.66 12.57
CA VAL A 138 -4.66 -10.77 13.52
C VAL A 138 -4.35 -10.31 14.95
N GLY A 139 -3.38 -9.39 15.12
CA GLY A 139 -3.10 -8.77 16.42
C GLY A 139 -4.30 -8.01 16.98
N LEU A 140 -4.99 -7.22 16.15
CA LEU A 140 -6.19 -6.48 16.55
C LEU A 140 -7.34 -7.41 16.94
N LEU A 141 -7.54 -8.52 16.22
CA LEU A 141 -8.55 -9.52 16.56
C LEU A 141 -8.26 -10.20 17.91
N LYS A 142 -7.00 -10.28 18.32
CA LYS A 142 -6.58 -10.78 19.63
C LYS A 142 -6.63 -9.73 20.74
N GLY A 143 -6.98 -8.48 20.41
CA GLY A 143 -6.97 -7.36 21.36
C GLY A 143 -5.57 -6.89 21.76
N ASP A 144 -4.55 -7.20 20.98
CA ASP A 144 -3.16 -6.84 21.29
C ASP A 144 -2.92 -5.34 21.02
N ALA A 145 -2.48 -4.61 22.05
CA ALA A 145 -2.16 -3.18 21.95
C ALA A 145 -0.99 -2.90 20.98
N THR A 146 -0.07 -3.85 20.79
CA THR A 146 1.05 -3.71 19.84
C THR A 146 0.58 -3.77 18.38
N ALA A 147 -0.65 -4.21 18.12
CA ALA A 147 -1.18 -4.33 16.78
C ALA A 147 -1.35 -2.98 16.07
N TYR A 148 -1.58 -1.89 16.81
CA TYR A 148 -1.62 -0.53 16.25
C TYR A 148 -0.26 -0.13 15.65
N VAL A 149 0.84 -0.48 16.32
CA VAL A 149 2.20 -0.24 15.83
C VAL A 149 2.47 -1.06 14.57
N ASN A 150 2.04 -2.32 14.54
CA ASN A 150 2.19 -3.18 13.35
C ASN A 150 1.40 -2.63 12.14
N VAL A 151 0.17 -2.17 12.36
CA VAL A 151 -0.63 -1.54 11.30
C VAL A 151 0.01 -0.24 10.82
N ALA A 152 0.48 0.60 11.73
CA ALA A 152 1.19 1.83 11.37
C ALA A 152 2.46 1.53 10.55
N GLY A 153 3.25 0.54 10.96
CA GLY A 153 4.41 0.08 10.22
C GLY A 153 4.06 -0.45 8.83
N ALA A 154 2.94 -1.18 8.71
CA ALA A 154 2.46 -1.67 7.42
C ALA A 154 2.05 -0.51 6.49
N LEU A 155 1.35 0.51 7.00
CA LEU A 155 0.99 1.71 6.25
C LEU A 155 2.22 2.49 5.79
N LEU A 156 3.23 2.67 6.64
CA LEU A 156 4.49 3.29 6.24
C LEU A 156 5.18 2.50 5.12
N THR A 157 5.18 1.17 5.22
CA THR A 157 5.76 0.31 4.18
C THR A 157 4.96 0.40 2.87
N MET A 158 3.63 0.53 2.94
CA MET A 158 2.78 0.79 1.76
C MET A 158 3.20 2.07 1.04
N PHE A 159 3.48 3.16 1.77
CA PHE A 159 3.97 4.39 1.15
C PHE A 159 5.33 4.23 0.50
N VAL A 160 6.27 3.54 1.15
CA VAL A 160 7.60 3.28 0.58
C VAL A 160 7.48 2.52 -0.74
N VAL A 161 6.62 1.49 -0.77
CA VAL A 161 6.36 0.71 -2.00
C VAL A 161 5.66 1.56 -3.06
N ALA A 162 4.65 2.35 -2.67
CA ALA A 162 3.95 3.24 -3.59
C ALA A 162 4.89 4.29 -4.21
N LEU A 163 5.74 4.92 -3.39
CA LEU A 163 6.73 5.90 -3.85
C LEU A 163 7.73 5.27 -4.81
N ARG A 164 8.26 4.09 -4.46
CA ARG A 164 9.15 3.32 -5.35
C ARG A 164 8.46 3.02 -6.69
N ASN A 165 7.20 2.58 -6.67
CA ASN A 165 6.46 2.26 -7.89
C ASN A 165 6.20 3.51 -8.73
N THR A 166 5.80 4.63 -8.11
CA THR A 166 5.60 5.93 -8.77
C THR A 166 6.88 6.45 -9.40
N TRP A 167 8.02 6.38 -8.69
CA TRP A 167 9.32 6.77 -9.26
C TRP A 167 9.66 5.96 -10.50
N ARG A 168 9.43 4.63 -10.45
CA ARG A 168 9.66 3.77 -11.61
C ARG A 168 8.71 4.07 -12.76
N LEU A 169 7.45 4.43 -12.49
CA LEU A 169 6.52 4.91 -13.51
C LEU A 169 7.08 6.14 -14.18
N VAL A 170 7.43 7.19 -13.43
CA VAL A 170 7.94 8.44 -14.01
C VAL A 170 9.20 8.22 -14.84
N VAL A 171 10.22 7.58 -14.27
CA VAL A 171 11.53 7.46 -14.93
C VAL A 171 11.50 6.53 -16.15
N ASN A 172 10.80 5.39 -16.06
CA ASN A 172 10.89 4.37 -17.11
C ASN A 172 9.79 4.50 -18.17
N VAL A 173 8.64 5.13 -17.85
CA VAL A 173 7.63 5.43 -18.88
C VAL A 173 8.17 6.45 -19.88
N GLU A 174 8.96 7.43 -19.43
CA GLU A 174 9.62 8.40 -20.33
C GLU A 174 10.67 7.74 -21.24
N GLN A 175 11.39 6.74 -20.74
CA GLN A 175 12.42 6.04 -21.52
C GLN A 175 11.87 5.12 -22.61
N GLU A 176 10.65 4.60 -22.45
CA GLU A 176 10.00 3.71 -23.43
C GLU A 176 9.04 4.45 -24.38
N GLY A 177 8.82 5.75 -24.16
CA GLY A 177 8.00 6.62 -25.02
C GLY A 177 8.75 7.26 -26.20
N HIS A 178 10.04 6.96 -26.37
CA HIS A 178 10.90 7.36 -27.48
C HIS A 178 11.37 6.14 -28.28
#